data_AF-A0A453N1H9-F1
#
_entry.id   AF-A0A453N1H9-F1
#
_cell.length_a   1.000
_cell.length_b   1.000
_cell.length_c   1.000
_cell.angle_alpha   90.00
_cell.angle_beta   90.00
_cell.angle_gamma   90.00
#
_symmetry.space_group_name_H-M   'P 1'
#
loop_
_entity.id
_entity.type
_entity.pdbx_description
1 polymer ?
#
loop_
_entity_poly.entity_id
_entity_poly.type
_entity_poly.pdbx_seq_one_letter_code
_entity_poly.pdbx_strand_id
1 'polypeptide(L)'
;TVYEGILSDLHVVAIKKPKMVVRREIDEFINEVAILSQINHRNVVKLYGCCLETEVPLLVYEFISNGTLYDHLHVQGPRSLSWDDRLRIATETAKSLAHLHSTALVPIIHRDVKPANILLDDTLTAKVADFGASRYIPLDRSGLTTNVQGTLGYLDPMYMHTWRLTEKSDVYSFGVMLIELMTRKKPFTYMAPEGNGLVAHFAILFAGGNLSEILDPQLLSEGGDRIDEIAAIAVACVKLRGEERPTMRQVELRLEVAQSPKEFEADGDIAANSQLACGPGLTSRQYSMEEEYVLSARYPR
;
A
#
# COMPACT_ATOMS: atom_id res chain seq x y z
N THR A 1 -23.08 5.17 -5.54
CA THR A 1 -23.48 3.77 -5.33
C THR A 1 -22.82 2.92 -6.38
N VAL A 2 -22.42 1.70 -6.04
CA VAL A 2 -21.84 0.75 -7.00
C VAL A 2 -22.85 -0.37 -7.22
N TYR A 3 -23.04 -0.76 -8.49
CA TYR A 3 -23.92 -1.84 -8.91
C TYR A 3 -23.10 -2.91 -9.62
N GLU A 4 -23.47 -4.18 -9.43
CA GLU A 4 -23.01 -5.27 -10.28
C GLU A 4 -23.79 -5.23 -11.60
N GLY A 5 -23.09 -5.38 -12.72
CA GLY A 5 -23.67 -5.43 -14.05
C GLY A 5 -23.09 -6.58 -14.88
N ILE A 6 -23.84 -7.06 -15.84
CA ILE A 6 -23.40 -8.08 -16.80
C ILE A 6 -23.55 -7.47 -18.19
N LEU A 7 -22.44 -7.38 -18.92
CA LEU A 7 -22.40 -6.87 -20.30
C LEU A 7 -22.97 -7.90 -21.28
N SER A 8 -23.23 -7.48 -22.52
CA SER A 8 -23.80 -8.35 -23.57
C SER A 8 -22.88 -9.52 -23.96
N ASP A 9 -21.59 -9.40 -23.71
CA ASP A 9 -20.57 -10.44 -23.89
C ASP A 9 -20.37 -11.31 -22.63
N LEU A 10 -21.28 -11.20 -21.64
CA LEU A 10 -21.27 -11.90 -20.35
C LEU A 10 -20.15 -11.48 -19.39
N HIS A 11 -19.37 -10.44 -19.69
CA HIS A 11 -18.41 -9.91 -18.73
C HIS A 11 -19.12 -9.22 -17.57
N VAL A 12 -18.77 -9.61 -16.35
CA VAL A 12 -19.25 -8.99 -15.10
C VAL A 12 -18.45 -7.73 -14.82
N VAL A 13 -19.15 -6.64 -14.50
CA VAL A 13 -18.58 -5.30 -14.28
C VAL A 13 -19.13 -4.65 -13.02
N ALA A 14 -18.35 -3.74 -12.44
CA ALA A 14 -18.83 -2.84 -11.41
C ALA A 14 -19.19 -1.48 -12.02
N ILE A 15 -20.41 -1.00 -11.78
CA ILE A 15 -20.93 0.28 -12.30
C ILE A 15 -21.07 1.26 -11.14
N LYS A 16 -20.17 2.25 -11.08
CA LYS A 16 -20.25 3.35 -10.10
C LYS A 16 -21.16 4.43 -10.66
N LYS A 17 -22.30 4.61 -10.00
CA LYS A 17 -23.26 5.69 -10.25
C LYS A 17 -23.16 6.73 -9.14
N PRO A 18 -22.88 8.00 -9.44
CA PRO A 18 -22.88 9.04 -8.41
C PRO A 18 -24.28 9.24 -7.82
N LYS A 19 -24.37 9.72 -6.57
CA LYS A 19 -25.64 9.76 -5.84
C LYS A 19 -26.46 11.00 -6.19
N MET A 20 -25.80 12.10 -6.55
CA MET A 20 -26.45 13.40 -6.80
C MET A 20 -25.74 14.17 -7.91
N VAL A 21 -26.50 14.96 -8.67
CA VAL A 21 -25.92 15.85 -9.69
C VAL A 21 -25.37 17.10 -9.00
N VAL A 22 -24.19 16.99 -8.37
CA VAL A 22 -23.48 18.14 -7.77
C VAL A 22 -22.15 18.30 -8.48
N ARG A 23 -21.73 19.55 -8.71
CA ARG A 23 -20.46 19.89 -9.39
C ARG A 23 -19.26 19.09 -8.88
N ARG A 24 -19.20 18.86 -7.56
CA ARG A 24 -18.16 18.03 -6.93
C ARG A 24 -18.14 16.59 -7.46
N GLU A 25 -19.29 15.93 -7.60
CA GLU A 25 -19.35 14.55 -8.11
C GLU A 25 -18.91 14.48 -9.59
N ILE A 26 -19.20 15.54 -10.36
CA ILE A 26 -18.73 15.68 -11.75
C ILE A 26 -17.20 15.87 -11.78
N ASP A 27 -16.66 16.74 -10.93
CA ASP A 27 -15.21 16.97 -10.85
C ASP A 27 -14.46 15.70 -10.42
N GLU A 28 -15.00 14.95 -9.44
CA GLU A 28 -14.47 13.66 -9.00
C GLU A 28 -14.51 12.61 -10.13
N PHE A 29 -15.60 12.56 -10.91
CA PHE A 29 -15.71 11.71 -12.10
C PHE A 29 -14.63 12.01 -13.14
N ILE A 30 -14.50 13.28 -13.56
CA ILE A 30 -13.51 13.69 -14.59
C ILE A 30 -12.10 13.35 -14.11
N ASN A 31 -11.82 13.63 -12.84
CA ASN A 31 -10.54 13.35 -12.22
C ASN A 31 -10.24 11.84 -12.20
N GLU A 32 -11.22 11.02 -11.84
CA GLU A 32 -11.07 9.56 -11.76
C GLU A 32 -10.79 8.95 -13.13
N VAL A 33 -11.51 9.37 -14.20
CA VAL A 33 -11.21 8.95 -15.58
C VAL A 33 -9.81 9.37 -16.01
N ALA A 34 -9.44 10.63 -15.75
CA ALA A 34 -8.16 11.18 -16.17
C ALA A 34 -6.98 10.48 -15.48
N ILE A 35 -7.13 10.09 -14.21
CA ILE A 35 -6.12 9.39 -13.42
C ILE A 35 -6.04 7.91 -13.79
N LEU A 36 -7.17 7.19 -13.76
CA LEU A 36 -7.17 5.74 -13.99
C LEU A 36 -6.82 5.36 -15.43
N SER A 37 -7.06 6.24 -16.41
CA SER A 37 -6.62 6.01 -17.80
C SER A 37 -5.09 5.97 -17.98
N GLN A 38 -4.34 6.49 -17.00
CA GLN A 38 -2.87 6.55 -17.03
C GLN A 38 -2.20 5.50 -16.14
N ILE A 39 -2.97 4.76 -15.34
CA ILE A 39 -2.43 3.76 -14.40
C ILE A 39 -2.66 2.37 -14.97
N ASN A 40 -1.57 1.58 -15.04
CA ASN A 40 -1.65 0.16 -15.37
C ASN A 40 -0.85 -0.64 -14.34
N HIS A 41 -1.53 -1.11 -13.30
CA HIS A 41 -0.91 -1.84 -12.20
C HIS A 41 -1.82 -2.98 -11.72
N ARG A 42 -1.26 -4.16 -11.44
CA ARG A 42 -2.04 -5.36 -11.05
C ARG A 42 -2.87 -5.19 -9.77
N ASN A 43 -2.39 -4.36 -8.85
CA ASN A 43 -3.05 -4.05 -7.57
C ASN A 43 -3.82 -2.71 -7.59
N VAL A 44 -4.20 -2.22 -8.77
CA VAL A 44 -5.11 -1.07 -8.93
C VAL A 44 -6.31 -1.53 -9.74
N VAL A 45 -7.51 -1.10 -9.36
CA VAL A 45 -8.73 -1.44 -10.10
C VAL A 45 -8.69 -0.89 -11.52
N LYS A 46 -9.01 -1.73 -12.50
CA LYS A 46 -9.05 -1.38 -13.91
C LYS A 46 -10.36 -0.68 -14.25
N LEU A 47 -10.26 0.54 -14.78
CA LEU A 47 -11.37 1.23 -15.42
C LEU A 47 -11.53 0.71 -16.86
N TYR A 48 -12.72 0.22 -17.21
CA TYR A 48 -13.05 -0.17 -18.58
C TYR A 48 -13.57 1.00 -19.41
N GLY A 49 -14.31 1.92 -18.79
CA GLY A 49 -14.82 3.09 -19.49
C GLY A 49 -15.82 3.88 -18.67
N CYS A 50 -16.57 4.73 -19.36
CA CYS A 50 -17.65 5.51 -18.76
C CYS A 50 -18.86 5.59 -19.69
N CYS A 51 -20.03 5.84 -19.11
CA CYS A 51 -21.25 6.17 -19.84
C CYS A 51 -21.57 7.65 -19.65
N LEU A 52 -21.68 8.39 -20.76
CA LEU A 52 -21.98 9.83 -20.78
C LEU A 52 -23.42 10.14 -21.22
N GLU A 53 -24.20 9.11 -21.56
CA GLU A 53 -25.59 9.25 -22.05
C GLU A 53 -26.62 9.44 -20.92
N THR A 54 -26.15 9.47 -19.67
CA THR A 54 -26.97 9.67 -18.48
C THR A 54 -26.78 11.08 -17.93
N GLU A 55 -27.79 11.59 -17.20
CA GLU A 55 -27.74 12.91 -16.56
C GLU A 55 -26.50 13.10 -15.68
N VAL A 56 -26.05 12.02 -15.03
CA VAL A 56 -24.75 11.95 -14.36
C VAL A 56 -23.91 10.83 -14.98
N PRO A 57 -22.66 11.10 -15.39
CA PRO A 57 -21.79 10.08 -15.94
C PRO A 57 -21.60 8.87 -15.01
N LEU A 58 -21.56 7.67 -15.61
CA LEU A 58 -21.31 6.41 -14.90
C LEU A 58 -19.88 5.93 -15.20
N LEU A 59 -19.24 5.28 -14.23
CA LEU A 59 -17.95 4.63 -14.43
C LEU A 59 -18.11 3.11 -14.41
N VAL A 60 -17.47 2.42 -15.35
CA VAL A 60 -17.53 0.97 -15.50
C VAL A 60 -16.13 0.41 -15.25
N TYR A 61 -16.00 -0.46 -14.25
CA TYR A 61 -14.75 -1.07 -13.81
C TYR A 61 -14.78 -2.59 -13.97
N GLU A 62 -13.60 -3.20 -13.86
CA GLU A 62 -13.52 -4.62 -13.52
C GLU A 62 -14.30 -4.90 -12.23
N PHE A 63 -15.01 -6.02 -12.20
CA PHE A 63 -15.71 -6.46 -11.01
C PHE A 63 -14.75 -7.22 -10.09
N ILE A 64 -14.67 -6.80 -8.83
CA ILE A 64 -13.86 -7.43 -7.80
C ILE A 64 -14.79 -8.15 -6.81
N SER A 65 -14.73 -9.48 -6.79
CA SER A 65 -15.81 -10.34 -6.31
C SER A 65 -15.87 -10.53 -4.80
N ASN A 66 -14.79 -10.28 -4.06
CA ASN A 66 -14.69 -10.62 -2.65
C ASN A 66 -14.82 -9.40 -1.73
N GLY A 67 -15.44 -8.31 -2.19
CA GLY A 67 -15.73 -7.14 -1.35
C GLY A 67 -14.48 -6.36 -0.92
N THR A 68 -14.58 -5.65 0.20
CA THR A 68 -13.52 -4.76 0.69
C THR A 68 -12.70 -5.39 1.83
N LEU A 69 -11.45 -4.98 1.99
CA LEU A 69 -10.62 -5.34 3.15
C LEU A 69 -11.30 -4.97 4.47
N TYR A 70 -12.07 -3.87 4.50
CA TYR A 70 -12.86 -3.49 5.67
C TYR A 70 -13.86 -4.58 6.08
N ASP A 71 -14.57 -5.15 5.11
CA ASP A 71 -15.60 -6.18 5.37
C ASP A 71 -14.97 -7.46 5.92
N HIS A 72 -13.81 -7.84 5.39
CA HIS A 72 -13.04 -8.99 5.85
C HIS A 72 -12.40 -8.78 7.23
N LEU A 73 -11.94 -7.57 7.51
CA LEU A 73 -11.27 -7.23 8.77
C LEU A 73 -12.26 -7.11 9.94
N HIS A 74 -13.41 -6.49 9.70
CA HIS A 74 -14.41 -6.16 10.74
C HIS A 74 -15.58 -7.14 10.79
N VAL A 75 -15.31 -8.44 10.56
CA VAL A 75 -16.30 -9.52 10.69
C VAL A 75 -16.77 -9.72 12.13
N GLN A 76 -18.01 -10.18 12.27
CA GLN A 76 -18.57 -10.62 13.54
C GLN A 76 -17.96 -11.98 13.92
N GLY A 77 -16.96 -11.96 14.80
CA GLY A 77 -16.35 -13.18 15.30
C GLY A 77 -14.88 -13.02 15.71
N PRO A 78 -14.33 -14.05 16.38
CA PRO A 78 -12.98 -14.00 16.91
C PRO A 78 -11.90 -14.14 15.82
N ARG A 79 -12.24 -14.68 14.65
CA ARG A 79 -11.29 -14.88 13.54
C ARG A 79 -11.70 -14.06 12.32
N SER A 80 -10.70 -13.47 11.69
CA SER A 80 -10.76 -12.71 10.44
C SER A 80 -9.71 -13.31 9.47
N LEU A 81 -9.26 -12.53 8.48
CA LEU A 81 -8.11 -12.86 7.65
C LEU A 81 -6.93 -13.26 8.52
N SER A 82 -6.20 -14.28 8.06
CA SER A 82 -4.94 -14.69 8.66
C SER A 82 -3.96 -13.52 8.68
N TRP A 83 -3.02 -13.54 9.62
CA TRP A 83 -2.01 -12.50 9.70
C TRP A 83 -1.16 -12.44 8.43
N ASP A 84 -0.83 -13.59 7.83
CA ASP A 84 -0.09 -13.64 6.57
C ASP A 84 -0.87 -13.00 5.42
N ASP A 85 -2.19 -13.22 5.32
CA ASP A 85 -3.02 -12.54 4.33
C ASP A 85 -3.07 -11.02 4.55
N ARG A 86 -3.19 -10.57 5.81
CA ARG A 86 -3.17 -9.14 6.14
C ARG A 86 -1.85 -8.49 5.72
N LEU A 87 -0.72 -9.15 5.94
CA LEU A 87 0.60 -8.67 5.53
C LEU A 87 0.76 -8.64 4.02
N ARG A 88 0.33 -9.70 3.34
CA ARG A 88 0.36 -9.76 1.87
C ARG A 88 -0.48 -8.65 1.25
N ILE A 89 -1.71 -8.44 1.73
CA ILE A 89 -2.61 -7.37 1.28
C ILE A 89 -2.01 -5.98 1.54
N ALA A 90 -1.43 -5.77 2.73
CA ALA A 90 -0.75 -4.51 3.05
C ALA A 90 0.41 -4.23 2.10
N THR A 91 1.14 -5.27 1.72
CA THR A 91 2.30 -5.19 0.82
C THR A 91 1.89 -4.92 -0.62
N GLU A 92 0.88 -5.62 -1.11
CA GLU A 92 0.27 -5.36 -2.43
C GLU A 92 -0.30 -3.93 -2.52
N THR A 93 -0.89 -3.44 -1.42
CA THR A 93 -1.33 -2.05 -1.32
C THR A 93 -0.13 -1.10 -1.33
N ALA A 94 0.93 -1.37 -0.57
CA ALA A 94 2.15 -0.56 -0.57
C ALA A 94 2.80 -0.48 -1.95
N LYS A 95 2.84 -1.60 -2.71
CA LYS A 95 3.32 -1.67 -4.09
C LYS A 95 2.58 -0.72 -5.01
N SER A 96 1.25 -0.75 -4.96
CA SER A 96 0.43 0.15 -5.78
C SER A 96 0.66 1.63 -5.43
N LEU A 97 0.72 1.98 -4.13
CA LEU A 97 0.97 3.36 -3.71
C LEU A 97 2.38 3.82 -4.09
N ALA A 98 3.39 2.95 -3.96
CA ALA A 98 4.74 3.22 -4.43
C ALA A 98 4.77 3.49 -5.94
N HIS A 99 4.03 2.69 -6.73
CA HIS A 99 3.87 2.90 -8.17
C HIS A 99 3.23 4.26 -8.48
N LEU A 100 2.14 4.62 -7.80
CA LEU A 100 1.46 5.92 -7.97
C LEU A 100 2.37 7.10 -7.63
N HIS A 101 3.19 6.99 -6.58
CA HIS A 101 4.05 8.08 -6.11
C HIS A 101 5.32 8.27 -6.93
N SER A 102 5.87 7.20 -7.52
CA SER A 102 7.24 7.22 -8.06
C SER A 102 7.41 6.70 -9.48
N THR A 103 6.51 5.85 -9.96
CA THR A 103 6.65 5.18 -11.27
C THR A 103 5.72 5.78 -12.32
N ALA A 104 4.64 6.43 -11.90
CA ALA A 104 3.79 7.21 -12.79
C ALA A 104 4.56 8.40 -13.38
N LEU A 105 4.24 8.77 -14.63
CA LEU A 105 4.88 9.88 -15.36
C LEU A 105 4.72 11.22 -14.63
N VAL A 106 3.61 11.37 -13.90
CA VAL A 106 3.36 12.44 -12.94
C VAL A 106 2.93 11.78 -11.64
N PRO A 107 3.55 12.09 -10.47
CA PRO A 107 3.15 11.50 -9.20
C PRO A 107 1.67 11.73 -8.88
N ILE A 108 0.99 10.66 -8.47
CA ILE A 108 -0.43 10.65 -8.12
C ILE A 108 -0.57 10.39 -6.62
N ILE A 109 -1.22 11.29 -5.90
CA ILE A 109 -1.61 11.07 -4.50
C ILE A 109 -3.02 10.53 -4.48
N HIS A 110 -3.24 9.38 -3.84
CA HIS A 110 -4.53 8.72 -3.74
C HIS A 110 -5.52 9.52 -2.89
N ARG A 111 -5.07 9.99 -1.71
CA ARG A 111 -5.75 10.89 -0.75
C ARG A 111 -6.88 10.27 0.08
N ASP A 112 -7.32 9.05 -0.24
CA ASP A 112 -8.32 8.33 0.55
C ASP A 112 -7.95 6.85 0.78
N VAL A 113 -6.71 6.60 1.22
CA VAL A 113 -6.25 5.23 1.54
C VAL A 113 -6.89 4.76 2.84
N LYS A 114 -7.65 3.66 2.77
CA LYS A 114 -8.34 3.01 3.90
C LYS A 114 -8.81 1.61 3.50
N PRO A 115 -9.09 0.68 4.44
CA PRO A 115 -9.55 -0.67 4.10
C PRO A 115 -10.80 -0.74 3.21
N ALA A 116 -11.71 0.23 3.32
CA ALA A 116 -12.92 0.26 2.47
C ALA A 116 -12.63 0.57 0.98
N ASN A 117 -11.44 1.09 0.67
CA ASN A 117 -10.99 1.39 -0.69
C ASN A 117 -9.97 0.35 -1.20
N ILE A 118 -9.72 -0.72 -0.45
CA ILE A 118 -8.92 -1.87 -0.87
C ILE A 118 -9.88 -3.01 -1.16
N LEU A 119 -10.11 -3.32 -2.43
CA LEU A 119 -10.95 -4.43 -2.86
C LEU A 119 -10.13 -5.72 -2.92
N LEU A 120 -10.78 -6.86 -2.67
CA LEU A 120 -10.15 -8.17 -2.72
C LEU A 120 -10.80 -9.03 -3.80
N ASP A 121 -10.00 -9.63 -4.68
CA ASP A 121 -10.51 -10.62 -5.63
C ASP A 121 -10.74 -12.00 -4.97
N ASP A 122 -11.14 -12.96 -5.78
CA ASP A 122 -11.40 -14.35 -5.38
C ASP A 122 -10.16 -15.05 -4.81
N THR A 123 -8.96 -14.58 -5.16
CA THR A 123 -7.68 -15.05 -4.61
C THR A 123 -7.17 -14.22 -3.43
N LEU A 124 -7.98 -13.31 -2.91
CA LEU A 124 -7.60 -12.32 -1.89
C LEU A 124 -6.44 -11.42 -2.34
N THR A 125 -6.27 -11.19 -3.64
CA THR A 125 -5.33 -10.21 -4.16
C THR A 125 -5.94 -8.82 -4.02
N ALA A 126 -5.17 -7.87 -3.48
CA ALA A 126 -5.60 -6.52 -3.19
C ALA A 126 -5.60 -5.62 -4.43
N LYS A 127 -6.65 -4.82 -4.57
CA LYS A 127 -6.87 -3.83 -5.63
C LYS A 127 -7.26 -2.48 -5.01
N VAL A 128 -6.41 -1.48 -5.12
CA VAL A 128 -6.74 -0.10 -4.70
C VAL A 128 -7.80 0.48 -5.64
N ALA A 129 -8.84 1.08 -5.05
CA ALA A 129 -9.98 1.67 -5.74
C ALA A 129 -10.32 3.07 -5.18
N ASP A 130 -11.26 3.73 -5.85
CA ASP A 130 -11.82 5.06 -5.50
C ASP A 130 -10.84 6.24 -5.65
N PHE A 131 -10.52 6.55 -6.91
CA PHE A 131 -9.57 7.62 -7.27
C PHE A 131 -10.23 9.01 -7.44
N GLY A 132 -11.50 9.17 -7.05
CA GLY A 132 -12.23 10.44 -7.20
C GLY A 132 -11.56 11.60 -6.45
N ALA A 133 -10.97 11.32 -5.28
CA ALA A 133 -10.27 12.32 -4.46
C ALA A 133 -8.82 12.58 -4.90
N SER A 134 -8.25 11.70 -5.74
CA SER A 134 -6.82 11.68 -6.05
C SER A 134 -6.36 12.91 -6.81
N ARG A 135 -5.07 13.25 -6.73
CA ARG A 135 -4.52 14.46 -7.39
C ARG A 135 -3.12 14.20 -7.93
N TYR A 136 -2.82 14.83 -9.07
CA TYR A 136 -1.45 14.95 -9.56
C TYR A 136 -0.68 15.97 -8.72
N ILE A 137 0.61 15.69 -8.50
CA ILE A 137 1.56 16.71 -8.08
C ILE A 137 2.30 17.21 -9.33
N PRO A 138 2.22 18.51 -9.66
CA PRO A 138 3.04 19.10 -10.71
C PRO A 138 4.53 18.82 -10.47
N LEU A 139 5.27 18.44 -11.53
CA LEU A 139 6.69 18.03 -11.45
C LEU A 139 7.62 19.09 -10.82
N ASP A 140 7.21 20.37 -10.86
CA ASP A 140 7.95 21.51 -10.30
C ASP A 140 7.69 21.72 -8.79
N ARG A 141 6.87 20.87 -8.14
CA ARG A 141 6.41 21.09 -6.76
C ARG A 141 6.55 19.83 -5.90
N SER A 142 6.89 20.03 -4.63
CA SER A 142 6.91 18.99 -3.60
C SER A 142 5.56 18.83 -2.87
N GLY A 143 4.46 19.27 -3.49
CA GLY A 143 3.13 19.23 -2.87
C GLY A 143 2.13 20.21 -3.48
N LEU A 144 0.87 20.07 -3.09
CA LEU A 144 -0.26 20.82 -3.64
C LEU A 144 -1.08 21.47 -2.52
N THR A 145 -1.30 22.77 -2.59
CA THR A 145 -2.27 23.45 -1.71
C THR A 145 -3.68 23.19 -2.23
N THR A 146 -4.53 22.55 -1.42
CA THR A 146 -5.89 22.18 -1.83
C THR A 146 -6.80 22.01 -0.60
N ASN A 147 -8.12 22.12 -0.80
CA ASN A 147 -9.11 21.89 0.26
C ASN A 147 -8.90 20.53 0.92
N VAL A 148 -9.15 20.37 2.22
CA VAL A 148 -9.05 19.05 2.86
C VAL A 148 -10.14 18.11 2.34
N GLN A 149 -9.73 16.92 1.89
CA GLN A 149 -10.62 15.82 1.49
C GLN A 149 -9.98 14.49 1.88
N GLY A 150 -10.79 13.53 2.28
CA GLY A 150 -10.39 12.20 2.74
C GLY A 150 -11.31 11.73 3.86
N THR A 151 -11.01 10.57 4.43
CA THR A 151 -11.82 9.97 5.50
C THR A 151 -11.26 10.28 6.89
N LEU A 152 -12.11 10.80 7.78
CA LEU A 152 -11.76 11.03 9.19
C LEU A 152 -11.21 9.75 9.84
N GLY A 153 -10.16 9.90 10.64
CA GLY A 153 -9.39 8.79 11.21
C GLY A 153 -8.15 8.41 10.41
N TYR A 154 -8.15 8.61 9.08
CA TYR A 154 -7.00 8.33 8.20
C TYR A 154 -6.32 9.60 7.67
N LEU A 155 -6.94 10.76 7.86
CA LEU A 155 -6.42 12.04 7.38
C LEU A 155 -5.11 12.41 8.06
N ASP A 156 -4.12 12.78 7.24
CA ASP A 156 -2.85 13.33 7.70
C ASP A 156 -3.07 14.65 8.48
N PRO A 157 -2.66 14.73 9.76
CA PRO A 157 -2.86 15.93 10.58
C PRO A 157 -2.15 17.16 10.01
N MET A 158 -0.99 16.98 9.35
CA MET A 158 -0.28 18.11 8.73
C MET A 158 -1.02 18.62 7.50
N TYR A 159 -1.58 17.73 6.68
CA TYR A 159 -2.43 18.13 5.57
C TYR A 159 -3.69 18.85 6.06
N MET A 160 -4.34 18.34 7.11
CA MET A 160 -5.50 18.99 7.72
C MET A 160 -5.17 20.40 8.24
N HIS A 161 -4.00 20.59 8.84
CA HIS A 161 -3.61 21.86 9.43
C HIS A 161 -3.11 22.88 8.39
N THR A 162 -2.29 22.43 7.43
CA THR A 162 -1.58 23.31 6.49
C THR A 162 -2.24 23.42 5.12
N TRP A 163 -3.23 22.59 4.84
CA TRP A 163 -3.86 22.46 3.52
C TRP A 163 -2.90 22.03 2.40
N ARG A 164 -1.69 21.59 2.77
CA ARG A 164 -0.65 21.14 1.85
C ARG A 164 -0.68 19.61 1.75
N LEU A 165 -1.13 19.14 0.60
CA LEU A 165 -1.16 17.72 0.25
C LEU A 165 0.20 17.29 -0.31
N THR A 166 0.73 16.16 0.16
CA THR A 166 1.98 15.55 -0.31
C THR A 166 1.82 14.05 -0.40
N GLU A 167 2.74 13.35 -1.04
CA GLU A 167 2.78 11.87 -1.04
C GLU A 167 2.86 11.29 0.38
N LYS A 168 3.41 12.07 1.33
CA LYS A 168 3.47 11.69 2.75
C LYS A 168 2.10 11.65 3.41
N SER A 169 1.08 12.26 2.82
CA SER A 169 -0.30 12.16 3.32
C SER A 169 -0.87 10.76 3.09
N ASP A 170 -0.60 10.14 1.94
CA ASP A 170 -0.94 8.73 1.70
C ASP A 170 -0.14 7.79 2.61
N VAL A 171 1.14 8.10 2.87
CA VAL A 171 1.96 7.32 3.81
C VAL A 171 1.33 7.31 5.20
N TYR A 172 0.84 8.46 5.68
CA TYR A 172 0.14 8.53 6.97
C TYR A 172 -1.12 7.65 6.96
N SER A 173 -1.98 7.81 5.96
CA SER A 173 -3.20 7.02 5.83
C SER A 173 -2.93 5.51 5.76
N PHE A 174 -1.87 5.10 5.03
CA PHE A 174 -1.40 3.72 4.99
C PHE A 174 -0.90 3.24 6.37
N GLY A 175 -0.17 4.08 7.11
CA GLY A 175 0.25 3.78 8.47
C GLY A 175 -0.93 3.54 9.41
N VAL A 176 -1.99 4.35 9.31
CA VAL A 176 -3.24 4.12 10.06
C VAL A 176 -3.88 2.78 9.66
N MET A 177 -3.90 2.46 8.36
CA MET A 177 -4.41 1.18 7.87
C MET A 177 -3.61 -0.01 8.43
N LEU A 178 -2.27 0.09 8.53
CA LEU A 178 -1.45 -0.94 9.19
C LEU A 178 -1.83 -1.11 10.67
N ILE A 179 -1.99 -0.01 11.41
CA ILE A 179 -2.42 -0.06 12.81
C ILE A 179 -3.79 -0.73 12.93
N GLU A 180 -4.72 -0.41 12.03
CA GLU A 180 -6.04 -1.04 11.99
C GLU A 180 -5.95 -2.54 11.68
N LEU A 181 -5.10 -2.96 10.74
CA LEU A 181 -4.87 -4.39 10.45
C LEU A 181 -4.32 -5.15 11.65
N MET A 182 -3.47 -4.50 12.46
CA MET A 182 -2.85 -5.09 13.64
C MET A 182 -3.79 -5.17 14.85
N THR A 183 -4.72 -4.23 14.96
CA THR A 183 -5.58 -4.09 16.15
C THR A 183 -7.03 -4.51 15.92
N ARG A 184 -7.48 -4.57 14.65
CA ARG A 184 -8.89 -4.64 14.24
C ARG A 184 -9.77 -3.53 14.87
N LYS A 185 -9.18 -2.43 15.32
CA LYS A 185 -9.90 -1.29 15.91
C LYS A 185 -10.11 -0.21 14.87
N LYS A 186 -11.34 0.29 14.77
CA LYS A 186 -11.72 1.34 13.79
C LYS A 186 -11.12 2.69 14.21
N PRO A 187 -10.28 3.33 13.38
CA PRO A 187 -9.55 4.56 13.76
C PRO A 187 -10.44 5.71 14.22
N PHE A 188 -11.62 5.88 13.59
CA PHE A 188 -12.51 7.01 13.89
C PHE A 188 -13.32 6.83 15.19
N THR A 189 -13.71 5.60 15.54
CA THR A 189 -14.58 5.34 16.69
C THR A 189 -13.83 4.93 17.94
N TYR A 190 -12.56 4.54 17.79
CA TYR A 190 -11.75 4.10 18.92
C TYR A 190 -11.28 5.28 19.77
N MET A 191 -11.50 5.16 21.08
CA MET A 191 -10.94 6.05 22.09
C MET A 191 -10.39 5.22 23.24
N ALA A 192 -9.16 5.49 23.65
CA ALA A 192 -8.56 4.93 24.85
C ALA A 192 -9.21 5.55 26.11
N PRO A 193 -9.13 4.89 27.28
CA PRO A 193 -9.64 5.43 28.55
C PRO A 193 -9.07 6.83 28.89
N GLU A 194 -7.83 7.11 28.48
CA GLU A 194 -7.12 8.37 28.70
C GLU A 194 -7.50 9.45 27.66
N GLY A 195 -8.44 9.15 26.75
CA GLY A 195 -8.92 10.09 25.73
C GLY A 195 -8.10 10.11 24.43
N ASN A 196 -7.09 9.25 24.30
CA ASN A 196 -6.27 9.17 23.09
C ASN A 196 -7.00 8.42 21.96
N GLY A 197 -6.90 8.95 20.74
CA GLY A 197 -7.32 8.22 19.52
C GLY A 197 -6.38 7.05 19.21
N LEU A 198 -6.78 6.19 18.27
CA LEU A 198 -6.09 4.90 17.99
C LEU A 198 -4.60 5.06 17.69
N VAL A 199 -4.25 6.00 16.81
CA VAL A 199 -2.87 6.23 16.38
C VAL A 199 -1.98 6.65 17.54
N ALA A 200 -2.43 7.60 18.36
CA ALA A 200 -1.68 8.08 19.51
C ALA A 200 -1.52 6.98 20.56
N HIS A 201 -2.60 6.25 20.86
CA HIS A 201 -2.55 5.17 21.84
C HIS A 201 -1.62 4.03 21.39
N PHE A 202 -1.70 3.62 20.11
CA PHE A 202 -0.81 2.60 19.56
C PHE A 202 0.66 3.01 19.64
N ALA A 203 0.99 4.27 19.29
CA ALA A 203 2.34 4.78 19.37
C ALA A 203 2.89 4.83 20.82
N ILE A 204 2.05 5.17 21.80
CA ILE A 204 2.41 5.16 23.22
C ILE A 204 2.73 3.73 23.68
N LEU A 205 1.86 2.76 23.36
CA LEU A 205 2.08 1.37 23.72
C LEU A 205 3.31 0.77 23.03
N PHE A 206 3.55 1.12 21.76
CA PHE A 206 4.77 0.73 21.05
C PHE A 206 6.03 1.26 21.74
N ALA A 207 6.06 2.55 22.08
CA ALA A 207 7.20 3.15 22.78
C ALA A 207 7.43 2.56 24.18
N GLY A 208 6.36 2.10 24.84
CA GLY A 208 6.40 1.45 26.15
C GLY A 208 6.67 -0.06 26.12
N GLY A 209 6.76 -0.69 24.94
CA GLY A 209 6.91 -2.15 24.81
C GLY A 209 5.66 -2.96 25.18
N ASN A 210 4.49 -2.32 25.20
CA ASN A 210 3.23 -2.89 25.70
C ASN A 210 2.18 -3.08 24.57
N LEU A 211 2.63 -3.38 23.35
CA LEU A 211 1.72 -3.54 22.21
C LEU A 211 0.65 -4.63 22.41
N SER A 212 0.96 -5.67 23.17
CA SER A 212 0.04 -6.78 23.45
C SER A 212 -1.31 -6.33 24.03
N GLU A 213 -1.38 -5.15 24.65
CA GLU A 213 -2.60 -4.58 25.21
C GLU A 213 -3.63 -4.12 24.15
N ILE A 214 -3.18 -3.83 22.92
CA ILE A 214 -4.05 -3.29 21.86
C ILE A 214 -4.17 -4.19 20.63
N LEU A 215 -3.23 -5.11 20.43
CA LEU A 215 -3.20 -6.01 19.29
C LEU A 215 -4.40 -6.96 19.26
N ASP A 216 -4.80 -7.33 18.05
CA ASP A 216 -5.79 -8.37 17.82
C ASP A 216 -5.30 -9.70 18.43
N PRO A 217 -6.08 -10.39 19.28
CA PRO A 217 -5.70 -11.68 19.84
C PRO A 217 -5.30 -12.73 18.79
N GLN A 218 -5.92 -12.70 17.60
CA GLN A 218 -5.52 -13.58 16.50
C GLN A 218 -4.07 -13.28 16.04
N LEU A 219 -3.73 -12.00 15.91
CA LEU A 219 -2.37 -11.58 15.56
C LEU A 219 -1.35 -11.99 16.62
N LEU A 220 -1.68 -11.91 17.92
CA LEU A 220 -0.77 -12.38 18.97
C LEU A 220 -0.44 -13.87 18.85
N SER A 221 -1.37 -14.67 18.32
CA SER A 221 -1.15 -16.10 18.10
C SER A 221 -0.40 -16.43 16.79
N GLU A 222 -0.54 -15.60 15.76
CA GLU A 222 -0.02 -15.87 14.40
C GLU A 222 1.23 -15.02 14.05
N GLY A 223 1.46 -13.93 14.77
CA GLY A 223 2.38 -12.86 14.38
C GLY A 223 3.85 -13.13 14.62
N GLY A 224 4.17 -13.91 15.67
CA GLY A 224 5.53 -14.26 16.01
C GLY A 224 6.45 -13.04 16.17
N ASP A 225 7.67 -13.16 15.65
CA ASP A 225 8.72 -12.15 15.71
C ASP A 225 8.53 -10.96 14.74
N ARG A 226 7.57 -11.05 13.81
CA ARG A 226 7.30 -10.00 12.82
C ARG A 226 6.51 -8.82 13.39
N ILE A 227 5.84 -8.98 14.53
CA ILE A 227 4.93 -7.98 15.10
C ILE A 227 5.64 -6.64 15.31
N ASP A 228 6.81 -6.66 15.94
CA ASP A 228 7.53 -5.44 16.31
C ASP A 228 8.06 -4.69 15.09
N GLU A 229 8.55 -5.39 14.07
CA GLU A 229 9.00 -4.77 12.81
C GLU A 229 7.84 -4.10 12.08
N ILE A 230 6.69 -4.78 11.97
CA ILE A 230 5.50 -4.24 11.31
C ILE A 230 4.93 -3.05 12.09
N ALA A 231 4.93 -3.12 13.42
CA ALA A 231 4.56 -1.99 14.27
C ALA A 231 5.52 -0.80 14.08
N ALA A 232 6.83 -1.05 13.97
CA ALA A 232 7.82 -0.01 13.72
C ALA A 232 7.61 0.67 12.36
N ILE A 233 7.24 -0.09 11.33
CA ILE A 233 6.85 0.47 10.02
C ILE A 233 5.61 1.36 10.19
N ALA A 234 4.57 0.87 10.86
CA ALA A 234 3.33 1.61 11.06
C ALA A 234 3.56 2.92 11.83
N VAL A 235 4.32 2.89 12.93
CA VAL A 235 4.68 4.07 13.74
C VAL A 235 5.52 5.07 12.95
N ALA A 236 6.45 4.60 12.11
CA ALA A 236 7.22 5.47 11.22
C ALA A 236 6.33 6.19 10.19
N CYS A 237 5.29 5.51 9.68
CA CYS A 237 4.36 6.08 8.71
C CYS A 237 3.45 7.17 9.31
N VAL A 238 3.09 7.07 10.59
CA VAL A 238 2.15 7.99 11.24
C VAL A 238 2.83 9.13 12.02
N LYS A 239 4.13 9.36 11.82
CA LYS A 239 4.83 10.50 12.44
C LYS A 239 4.15 11.82 12.08
N LEU A 240 4.17 12.77 13.03
CA LEU A 240 3.52 14.06 12.83
C LEU A 240 4.12 14.80 11.63
N ARG A 241 5.44 14.92 11.55
CA ARG A 241 6.12 15.62 10.46
C ARG A 241 6.26 14.71 9.24
N GLY A 242 5.78 15.17 8.10
CA GLY A 242 5.81 14.40 6.85
C GLY A 242 7.22 14.04 6.40
N GLU A 243 8.22 14.88 6.70
CA GLU A 243 9.62 14.65 6.31
C GLU A 243 10.24 13.46 7.05
N GLU A 244 9.74 13.14 8.23
CA GLU A 244 10.22 12.01 9.05
C GLU A 244 9.57 10.68 8.66
N ARG A 245 8.51 10.72 7.85
CA ARG A 245 7.84 9.52 7.33
C ARG A 245 8.65 8.91 6.19
N PRO A 246 8.70 7.58 6.06
CA PRO A 246 9.29 6.92 4.90
C PRO A 246 8.53 7.25 3.61
N THR A 247 9.12 6.96 2.46
CA THR A 247 8.37 6.91 1.19
C THR A 247 7.62 5.58 1.07
N MET A 248 6.55 5.51 0.26
CA MET A 248 5.84 4.24 0.05
C MET A 248 6.74 3.15 -0.55
N ARG A 249 7.75 3.51 -1.35
CA ARG A 249 8.76 2.56 -1.83
C ARG A 249 9.60 1.97 -0.69
N GLN A 250 9.98 2.78 0.29
CA GLN A 250 10.69 2.30 1.48
C GLN A 250 9.79 1.41 2.35
N VAL A 251 8.51 1.78 2.50
CA VAL A 251 7.52 0.99 3.22
C VAL A 251 7.32 -0.38 2.57
N GLU A 252 7.10 -0.40 1.24
CA GLU A 252 6.99 -1.62 0.44
C GLU A 252 8.17 -2.57 0.68
N LEU A 253 9.41 -2.07 0.50
CA LEU A 253 10.62 -2.88 0.66
C LEU A 253 10.74 -3.45 2.08
N ARG A 254 10.44 -2.64 3.11
CA ARG A 254 10.48 -3.11 4.50
C ARG A 254 9.43 -4.18 4.79
N LEU A 255 8.23 -4.05 4.22
CA LEU A 255 7.18 -5.05 4.35
C LEU A 255 7.56 -6.36 3.64
N GLU A 256 8.18 -6.30 2.47
CA GLU A 256 8.67 -7.49 1.75
C GLU A 256 9.73 -8.24 2.56
N VAL A 257 10.71 -7.52 3.11
CA VAL A 257 11.75 -8.10 3.97
C VAL A 257 11.16 -8.72 5.24
N ALA A 258 10.15 -8.08 5.84
CA ALA A 258 9.48 -8.64 7.02
C ALA A 258 8.66 -9.92 6.71
N GLN A 259 8.33 -10.18 5.44
CA GLN A 259 7.61 -11.40 5.00
C GLN A 259 8.53 -12.50 4.46
N SER A 260 9.74 -12.16 4.02
CA SER A 260 10.67 -13.19 3.56
C SER A 260 10.97 -14.17 4.70
N PRO A 261 11.00 -15.50 4.43
CA PRO A 261 11.50 -16.45 5.42
C PRO A 261 12.91 -16.02 5.82
N LYS A 262 13.20 -16.00 7.12
CA LYS A 262 14.60 -15.94 7.58
C LYS A 262 15.28 -17.22 7.11
N GLU A 263 15.91 -17.20 5.94
CA GLU A 263 16.77 -18.29 5.50
C GLU A 263 17.95 -18.38 6.49
N PHE A 264 18.00 -19.50 7.21
CA PHE A 264 19.11 -20.08 7.97
C PHE A 264 20.09 -19.09 8.64
N GLU A 265 20.01 -18.98 9.96
CA GLU A 265 21.20 -18.76 10.78
C GLU A 265 22.19 -19.90 10.46
N ALA A 266 23.25 -19.57 9.73
CA ALA A 266 24.41 -20.44 9.65
C ALA A 266 25.04 -20.48 11.03
N ASP A 267 24.77 -21.57 11.76
CA ASP A 267 25.47 -21.93 12.98
C ASP A 267 26.97 -21.92 12.67
N GLY A 268 27.69 -21.00 13.32
CA GLY A 268 29.12 -20.93 13.23
C GLY A 268 29.73 -22.01 14.11
N ASP A 269 30.49 -22.93 13.51
CA ASP A 269 31.53 -23.64 14.22
C ASP A 269 32.83 -23.64 13.42
N ILE A 270 33.78 -22.85 13.92
CA ILE A 270 35.17 -22.84 13.50
C ILE A 270 35.84 -24.08 14.12
N ALA A 271 36.19 -25.05 13.29
CA ALA A 271 37.20 -26.05 13.62
C ALA A 271 38.39 -25.90 12.67
N ALA A 272 39.42 -25.21 13.16
CA ALA A 272 40.75 -25.21 12.58
C ALA A 272 41.39 -26.60 12.75
N ASN A 273 41.69 -27.31 11.66
CA ASN A 273 43.01 -27.86 11.36
C ASN A 273 43.00 -28.76 10.11
N SER A 274 43.83 -28.42 9.13
CA SER A 274 44.94 -29.26 8.61
C SER A 274 45.24 -28.97 7.13
N GLN A 275 46.37 -28.27 6.97
CA GLN A 275 47.36 -28.29 5.88
C GLN A 275 47.05 -29.16 4.65
N LEU A 276 47.19 -28.60 3.44
CA LEU A 276 48.18 -29.08 2.45
C LEU A 276 48.35 -28.14 1.24
N ALA A 277 49.59 -27.67 1.10
CA ALA A 277 50.34 -27.31 -0.12
C ALA A 277 49.89 -26.15 -1.04
N CYS A 278 50.60 -25.02 -0.90
CA CYS A 278 50.84 -24.03 -1.95
C CYS A 278 51.71 -24.62 -3.09
N GLY A 279 51.32 -24.39 -4.34
CA GLY A 279 52.18 -24.46 -5.53
C GLY A 279 52.34 -23.06 -6.15
N PRO A 280 53.54 -22.65 -6.59
CA PRO A 280 53.79 -21.28 -7.04
C PRO A 280 53.57 -21.14 -8.55
N GLY A 281 52.86 -20.09 -8.97
CA GLY A 281 52.76 -19.76 -10.39
C GLY A 281 51.86 -18.58 -10.72
N LEU A 282 52.50 -17.42 -10.94
CA LEU A 282 52.15 -16.42 -11.98
C LEU A 282 50.94 -15.49 -11.74
N THR A 283 51.26 -14.32 -11.18
CA THR A 283 51.02 -12.95 -11.72
C THR A 283 49.64 -12.59 -12.32
N SER A 284 48.91 -11.73 -11.59
CA SER A 284 48.49 -10.35 -11.94
C SER A 284 48.11 -10.01 -13.40
N ARG A 285 46.85 -9.58 -13.60
CA ARG A 285 46.33 -8.36 -14.30
C ARG A 285 44.93 -8.65 -14.87
N GLN A 286 43.88 -8.01 -14.36
CA GLN A 286 43.23 -6.81 -14.93
C GLN A 286 42.77 -6.97 -16.40
N TYR A 287 41.44 -7.07 -16.55
CA TYR A 287 40.55 -6.57 -17.61
C TYR A 287 40.93 -6.74 -19.09
N SER A 288 40.03 -7.34 -19.87
CA SER A 288 39.52 -6.68 -21.09
C SER A 288 38.13 -7.20 -21.47
N MET A 289 37.19 -6.27 -21.69
CA MET A 289 35.86 -6.50 -22.28
C MET A 289 35.93 -6.75 -23.80
N GLU A 290 37.11 -7.03 -24.36
CA GLU A 290 37.30 -7.17 -25.81
C GLU A 290 37.06 -8.60 -26.31
N GLU A 291 37.05 -9.62 -25.44
CA GLU A 291 36.73 -11.00 -25.85
C GLU A 291 35.22 -11.26 -25.97
N GLU A 292 34.38 -10.49 -25.27
CA GLU A 292 32.91 -10.66 -25.32
C GLU A 292 32.29 -10.03 -26.59
N TYR A 293 32.94 -9.00 -27.15
CA TYR A 293 32.50 -8.35 -28.40
C TYR A 293 32.85 -9.17 -29.66
N VAL A 294 33.85 -10.05 -29.60
CA VAL A 294 34.28 -10.88 -30.74
C VAL A 294 33.42 -12.15 -30.88
N LEU A 295 32.71 -12.56 -29.81
CA LEU A 295 31.84 -13.73 -29.80
C LEU A 295 30.41 -13.48 -30.32
N SER A 296 29.93 -12.22 -30.34
CA SER A 296 28.60 -11.88 -30.88
C SER A 296 28.56 -11.66 -32.40
N ALA A 297 29.72 -11.57 -33.06
CA ALA A 297 29.83 -11.32 -34.50
C ALA A 297 29.83 -12.59 -35.38
N ARG A 298 29.58 -13.79 -34.83
CA ARG A 298 29.67 -15.06 -35.60
C ARG A 298 28.35 -15.82 -35.83
N TYR A 299 27.19 -15.35 -35.39
CA TYR A 299 25.91 -15.99 -35.73
C TYR A 299 24.75 -14.99 -35.85
N PRO A 300 24.40 -14.55 -37.07
CA PRO A 300 23.15 -13.84 -37.32
C PRO A 300 21.98 -14.82 -37.52
N ARG A 301 20.95 -14.74 -36.67
CA ARG A 301 19.53 -15.00 -36.99
C ARG A 301 18.66 -14.13 -36.11
#